data_AF-A0A3C0S476-F1
#
_entry.id   AF-A0A3C0S476-F1
#
_cell.length_a   1.000
_cell.length_b   1.000
_cell.length_c   1.000
_cell.angle_alpha   90.00
_cell.angle_beta   90.00
_cell.angle_gamma   90.00
#
_symmetry.space_group_name_H-M   'P 1'
#
loop_
_entity.id
_entity.type
_entity.pdbx_description
1 polymer ?
#
loop_
_entity_poly.entity_id
_entity_poly.type
_entity_poly.pdbx_seq_one_letter_code
_entity_poly.pdbx_strand_id
1 'polypeptide(L)'
;EIKSYKQNPNNFHASHLLSKAIAVTDSNAAFFDPANAFHGCIPGLHEVLRRQGLMKGIWCLNPDENLSIGQQEEIDRVYKDYPELNDDEFVKEFLKSRSQ
;
A
#
# COMPACT_ATOMS: atom_id res chain seq x y z
N GLU A 1 -7.38 16.24 -7.38
CA GLU A 1 -8.31 16.43 -6.23
C GLU A 1 -7.85 17.52 -5.26
N ILE A 2 -6.78 17.33 -4.46
CA ILE A 2 -6.36 18.30 -3.43
C ILE A 2 -6.11 19.72 -3.98
N LYS A 3 -5.41 19.85 -5.12
CA LYS A 3 -5.17 21.16 -5.76
C LYS A 3 -6.48 21.85 -6.17
N SER A 4 -7.46 21.08 -6.63
CA SER A 4 -8.79 21.59 -7.01
C SER A 4 -9.59 22.04 -5.78
N TYR A 5 -9.56 21.26 -4.69
CA TYR A 5 -10.14 21.67 -3.40
C TYR A 5 -9.52 22.97 -2.88
N LYS A 6 -8.19 23.14 -2.96
CA LYS A 6 -7.50 24.37 -2.53
C LYS A 6 -7.96 25.62 -3.29
N GLN A 7 -8.38 25.46 -4.55
CA GLN A 7 -8.90 26.56 -5.35
C GLN A 7 -10.36 26.88 -5.02
N ASN A 8 -11.17 25.85 -4.76
CA ASN A 8 -12.60 26.00 -4.46
C ASN A 8 -13.00 25.15 -3.23
N PRO A 9 -12.68 25.60 -2.01
CA PRO A 9 -12.95 24.84 -0.80
C PRO A 9 -14.45 24.66 -0.57
N ASN A 10 -14.86 23.45 -0.23
CA ASN A 10 -16.24 23.16 0.17
C ASN A 10 -16.30 21.90 1.05
N ASN A 11 -17.34 21.81 1.88
CA ASN A 11 -17.47 20.76 2.88
C ASN A 11 -17.61 19.36 2.29
N PHE A 12 -18.26 19.24 1.13
CA PHE A 12 -18.45 17.95 0.46
C PHE A 12 -17.10 17.35 0.04
N HIS A 13 -16.28 18.10 -0.68
CA HIS A 13 -14.94 17.64 -1.09
C HIS A 13 -14.00 17.46 0.10
N ALA A 14 -14.09 18.32 1.12
CA ALA A 14 -13.30 18.16 2.34
C ALA A 14 -13.58 16.82 3.03
N SER A 15 -14.86 16.46 3.21
CA SER A 15 -15.27 15.19 3.83
C SER A 15 -14.79 13.98 3.03
N HIS A 16 -14.87 14.03 1.70
CA HIS A 16 -14.34 12.97 0.84
C HIS A 16 -12.82 12.84 0.96
N LEU A 17 -12.08 13.96 0.89
CA LEU A 17 -10.62 13.95 1.04
C LEU A 17 -10.18 13.45 2.42
N LEU A 18 -10.90 13.81 3.49
CA LEU A 18 -10.62 13.32 4.83
C LEU A 18 -10.83 11.80 4.94
N SER A 19 -11.92 11.29 4.35
CA SER A 19 -12.20 9.85 4.35
C SER A 19 -11.12 9.07 3.60
N LYS A 20 -10.71 9.57 2.41
CA LYS A 20 -9.61 8.99 1.62
C LYS A 20 -8.28 9.06 2.37
N ALA A 21 -8.01 10.16 3.08
CA ALA A 21 -6.79 10.30 3.86
C ALA A 21 -6.70 9.26 4.98
N ILE A 22 -7.79 8.93 5.67
CA ILE A 22 -7.83 7.88 6.69
C ILE A 22 -7.44 6.53 6.06
N ALA A 23 -8.08 6.15 4.96
CA ALA A 23 -7.79 4.88 4.28
C ALA A 23 -6.34 4.77 3.78
N VAL A 24 -5.80 5.87 3.21
CA VAL A 24 -4.40 5.94 2.78
C VAL A 24 -3.43 5.86 3.96
N THR A 25 -3.73 6.54 5.07
CA THR A 25 -2.91 6.47 6.29
C THR A 25 -2.91 5.06 6.88
N ASP A 26 -4.06 4.39 6.94
CA ASP A 26 -4.16 3.02 7.43
C ASP A 26 -3.42 2.02 6.53
N SER A 27 -3.60 2.13 5.21
CA SER A 27 -2.85 1.32 4.23
C SER A 27 -1.34 1.49 4.39
N ASN A 28 -0.87 2.73 4.52
CA ASN A 28 0.55 3.01 4.76
C ASN A 28 1.02 2.46 6.12
N ALA A 29 0.18 2.45 7.15
CA ALA A 29 0.55 1.84 8.43
C ALA A 29 0.79 0.32 8.27
N ALA A 30 -0.06 -0.39 7.53
CA ALA A 30 0.16 -1.81 7.24
C ALA A 30 1.46 -2.07 6.44
N PHE A 31 1.75 -1.21 5.45
CA PHE A 31 2.91 -1.39 4.58
C PHE A 31 4.24 -1.03 5.25
N PHE A 32 4.28 0.11 5.96
CA PHE A 32 5.52 0.67 6.52
C PHE A 32 5.76 0.28 7.98
N ASP A 33 4.80 -0.38 8.63
CA ASP A 33 4.96 -0.99 9.95
C ASP A 33 5.40 -0.04 11.08
N PRO A 34 4.77 1.13 11.25
CA PRO A 34 5.11 2.05 12.33
C PRO A 34 4.80 1.46 13.72
N ALA A 35 3.89 0.48 13.82
CA ALA A 35 3.55 -0.20 15.07
C ALA A 35 4.72 -1.02 15.64
N ASN A 36 5.61 -1.53 14.78
CA ASN A 36 6.82 -2.26 15.18
C ASN A 36 8.09 -1.46 14.86
N ALA A 37 8.05 -0.14 15.03
CA ALA A 37 9.19 0.76 14.82
C ALA A 37 9.85 0.62 13.43
N PHE A 38 9.04 0.40 12.39
CA PHE A 38 9.45 0.24 10.99
C PHE A 38 10.29 -1.01 10.71
N HIS A 39 10.31 -1.99 11.62
CA HIS A 39 11.05 -3.25 11.42
C HIS A 39 10.64 -3.95 10.11
N GLY A 40 9.34 -4.02 9.84
CA GLY A 40 8.77 -4.65 8.66
C GLY A 40 8.66 -3.75 7.43
N CYS A 41 9.26 -2.56 7.42
CA CYS A 41 9.06 -1.55 6.37
C CYS A 41 9.47 -2.04 4.97
N ILE A 42 10.73 -2.50 4.83
CA ILE A 42 11.24 -3.05 3.56
C ILE A 42 10.51 -4.35 3.16
N PRO A 43 10.39 -5.37 4.03
CA PRO A 43 9.72 -6.61 3.66
C PRO A 43 8.22 -6.41 3.40
N GLY A 44 7.56 -5.44 4.04
CA GLY A 44 6.18 -5.05 3.76
C GLY A 44 5.98 -4.53 2.34
N LEU A 45 6.87 -3.65 1.87
CA LEU A 45 6.85 -3.20 0.48
C LEU A 45 7.20 -4.34 -0.49
N HIS A 46 8.15 -5.20 -0.15
CA HIS A 46 8.47 -6.37 -0.97
C HIS A 46 7.28 -7.34 -1.09
N GLU A 47 6.48 -7.51 -0.03
CA GLU A 47 5.24 -8.29 -0.10
C GLU A 47 4.24 -7.69 -1.09
N VAL A 48 4.07 -6.37 -1.09
CA VAL A 48 3.23 -5.66 -2.09
C VAL A 48 3.76 -5.89 -3.50
N LEU A 49 5.06 -5.70 -3.73
CA LEU A 49 5.68 -5.93 -5.05
C LEU A 49 5.60 -7.41 -5.49
N ARG A 50 5.64 -8.34 -4.53
CA ARG A 50 5.45 -9.77 -4.78
C ARG A 50 4.02 -10.07 -5.23
N ARG A 51 3.00 -9.46 -4.60
CA ARG A 51 1.59 -9.58 -5.03
C ARG A 51 1.36 -9.06 -6.44
N GLN A 52 2.04 -7.98 -6.79
CA GLN A 52 2.01 -7.37 -8.13
C GLN A 52 2.76 -8.20 -9.19
N GLY A 53 3.55 -9.19 -8.79
CA GLY A 53 4.37 -10.00 -9.69
C GLY A 53 5.68 -9.33 -10.14
N LEU A 54 6.05 -8.19 -9.55
CA LEU A 54 7.33 -7.52 -9.79
C LEU A 54 8.49 -8.20 -9.06
N MET A 55 8.19 -8.89 -7.96
CA MET A 55 9.14 -9.73 -7.22
C MET A 55 8.60 -11.16 -7.10
N LYS A 56 9.50 -12.16 -7.03
CA LYS A 56 9.09 -13.56 -6.84
C LYS A 56 9.08 -13.99 -5.37
N GLY A 57 9.66 -13.18 -4.48
CA GLY A 57 9.75 -13.45 -3.05
C GLY A 57 10.13 -12.18 -2.29
N ILE A 58 10.10 -12.27 -0.97
CA ILE A 58 10.53 -11.21 -0.06
C ILE A 58 12.01 -11.47 0.26
N TRP A 59 12.90 -10.62 -0.25
CA TRP A 59 14.33 -10.76 -0.02
C TRP A 59 14.93 -9.44 0.42
N CYS A 60 15.49 -9.44 1.63
CA CYS A 60 16.17 -8.29 2.21
C CYS A 60 17.68 -8.55 2.23
N LEU A 61 18.48 -7.47 2.20
CA LEU A 61 19.94 -7.59 2.30
C LEU A 61 20.35 -8.11 3.68
N ASN A 62 19.66 -7.67 4.72
CA ASN A 62 19.77 -8.22 6.05
C ASN A 62 18.84 -9.46 6.17
N PRO A 63 19.36 -10.66 6.45
CA PRO A 63 18.54 -11.86 6.60
C PRO A 63 17.59 -11.80 7.80
N ASP A 64 17.88 -10.96 8.80
CA ASP A 64 17.04 -10.77 9.98
C ASP A 64 15.88 -9.79 9.72
N GLU A 65 15.88 -9.09 8.58
CA GLU A 65 14.83 -8.15 8.18
C GLU A 65 13.68 -8.90 7.50
N ASN A 66 12.63 -9.16 8.27
CA ASN A 66 11.46 -9.94 7.86
C ASN A 66 10.17 -9.18 8.18
N LEU A 67 9.03 -9.66 7.67
CA LEU A 67 7.74 -9.11 8.08
C LEU A 67 7.58 -9.23 9.60
N SER A 68 7.08 -8.16 10.22
CA SER A 68 6.73 -8.20 11.63
C SER A 68 5.57 -9.17 11.86
N ILE A 69 5.47 -9.70 13.08
CA ILE A 69 4.35 -10.57 13.49
C ILE A 69 3.04 -9.80 13.28
N GLY A 70 2.11 -10.37 12.49
CA GLY A 70 0.81 -9.76 12.20
C GLY A 70 0.81 -8.81 10.99
N GLN A 71 1.97 -8.46 10.42
CA GLN A 71 2.04 -7.48 9.35
C GLN A 71 1.42 -8.01 8.05
N GLN A 72 1.62 -9.30 7.74
CA GLN A 72 1.01 -9.90 6.55
C GLN A 72 -0.52 -9.84 6.61
N GLU A 73 -1.09 -10.12 7.78
CA GLU A 73 -2.52 -10.06 8.04
C GLU A 73 -3.06 -8.63 7.94
N GLU A 74 -2.29 -7.63 8.40
CA GLU A 74 -2.65 -6.21 8.23
C GLU A 74 -2.60 -5.79 6.76
N ILE A 75 -1.62 -6.26 5.99
CA ILE A 75 -1.57 -6.04 4.54
C ILE A 75 -2.79 -6.66 3.87
N ASP A 76 -3.16 -7.90 4.23
CA ASP A 76 -4.37 -8.56 3.72
C ASP A 76 -5.65 -7.78 4.07
N ARG A 77 -5.72 -7.25 5.29
CA ARG A 77 -6.84 -6.45 5.77
C ARG A 77 -7.01 -5.19 4.94
N VAL A 78 -5.97 -4.37 4.76
CA VAL A 78 -6.09 -3.11 4.02
C VAL A 78 -6.38 -3.32 2.53
N TYR A 79 -5.90 -4.42 1.94
CA TYR A 79 -6.27 -4.81 0.56
C TYR A 79 -7.76 -5.13 0.42
N LYS A 80 -8.36 -5.73 1.46
CA LYS A 80 -9.79 -6.05 1.49
C LYS A 80 -10.64 -4.82 1.82
N ASP A 81 -10.20 -4.01 2.76
CA ASP A 81 -10.94 -2.83 3.23
C ASP A 81 -10.91 -1.69 2.22
N TYR A 82 -9.79 -1.55 1.47
CA TYR A 82 -9.56 -0.49 0.48
C TYR A 82 -9.05 -1.05 -0.86
N PRO A 83 -9.86 -1.87 -1.57
CA PRO A 83 -9.45 -2.52 -2.81
C PRO A 83 -9.06 -1.55 -3.93
N GLU A 84 -9.51 -0.29 -3.86
CA GLU A 84 -9.20 0.78 -4.79
C GLU A 84 -7.85 1.48 -4.55
N LEU A 85 -7.16 1.19 -3.43
CA LEU A 85 -5.91 1.86 -3.05
C LEU A 85 -4.63 1.08 -3.44
N ASN A 86 -4.76 -0.05 -4.12
CA ASN A 86 -3.63 -0.78 -4.69
C ASN A 86 -3.65 -0.74 -6.22
N ASP A 87 -2.48 -0.83 -6.83
CA ASP A 87 -2.29 -0.77 -8.28
C ASP A 87 -2.17 -2.18 -8.92
N ASP A 88 -2.60 -3.23 -8.23
CA ASP A 88 -2.31 -4.61 -8.63
C ASP A 88 -2.77 -4.96 -10.04
N GLU A 89 -3.99 -4.57 -10.41
CA GLU A 89 -4.52 -4.89 -11.75
C GLU A 89 -3.75 -4.12 -12.84
N PHE A 90 -3.48 -2.83 -12.61
CA PHE A 90 -2.70 -2.01 -13.53
C PHE A 90 -1.30 -2.60 -13.76
N VAL A 91 -0.62 -3.02 -12.69
CA VAL A 91 0.72 -3.62 -12.80
C VAL A 91 0.66 -4.98 -13.50
N LYS A 92 -0.35 -5.81 -13.20
CA LYS A 92 -0.54 -7.11 -13.88
C LYS A 92 -0.78 -6.92 -15.38
N GLU A 93 -1.60 -5.95 -15.78
CA GLU A 93 -1.82 -5.60 -17.19
C GLU A 93 -0.53 -5.15 -17.87
N PHE A 94 0.24 -4.28 -17.20
CA PHE A 94 1.55 -3.83 -17.69
C PHE A 94 2.50 -5.01 -17.92
N LEU A 95 2.66 -5.92 -16.95
CA LEU A 95 3.56 -7.07 -17.07
C LEU A 95 3.15 -8.04 -18.18
N LYS A 96 1.85 -8.26 -18.38
CA LYS A 96 1.32 -9.06 -19.50
C LYS A 96 1.72 -8.45 -20.84
N SER A 97 1.60 -7.12 -20.99
CA SER A 97 1.97 -6.41 -22.24
C SER A 97 3.47 -6.47 -22.58
N ARG A 98 4.33 -6.73 -21.59
CA ARG A 98 5.80 -6.82 -21.78
C ARG A 98 6.30 -8.24 -22.05
N SER A 99 5.45 -9.23 -21.83
CA SER A 99 5.77 -10.65 -22.05
C SER A 99 5.36 -11.13 -23.46
N GLN A 100 4.88 -10.21 -24.32
CA GLN A 100 4.53 -10.45 -25.72
C GLN A 100 5.63 -9.93 -26.66
#